data_AF-A0A182RK16-F1
#
_entry.id   AF-A0A182RK16-F1
#
_cell.length_a   1.000
_cell.length_b   1.000
_cell.length_c   1.000
_cell.angle_alpha   90.00
_cell.angle_beta   90.00
_cell.angle_gamma   90.00
#
_symmetry.space_group_name_H-M   'P 1'
#
loop_
_entity.id
_entity.type
_entity.pdbx_description
1 polymer ?
#
loop_
_entity_poly.entity_id
_entity_poly.type
_entity_poly.pdbx_seq_one_letter_code
_entity_poly.pdbx_strand_id
1 'polypeptide(L)'
;MGIRHLQTFMVRRVENGTYTVQMDREIRNAIKSPKPPLVVINLMAMRGLLNSDKRGLLCGSQIRRVERMADMLFGRLTDAGAELVFFYDVKRLRNKWESLTTHQNENYDRMIDILDLINARVPLEKVAETCEHTILSNTCINLRRIAKQHGKIFITTDMECDQAVAIYATQHNALAVITHDTDFLIFAGTWQFWHANHINPTTLQVQAFNKQALLRTLGLDWQQMAIWATLAGNDFFKYDELEPFLNDLAPHHQKFYKLAEYVRKLPTKKKLDAGTVHSILGRVYKNRNIPTEAFEWFQQSVAFYQIDTPNAVCVPTAKDPFSYLLQMEQFFVHTVLTGAPFNCTLLFFDYRSTEFGNYFEIIEPMIARIGGILLYHHRQERQHITVAVKRNHHEPHSFVTVPVIFPTTITPPPVKDLMSKETNLSTTLLQRKLQLLRWVCSDDLKELEELSSIPPSLLLTLLVLYRLRQYGAINMFEVNLLLLIAHQDTMDLFDPAKEPYPHILNSRVCRLGFLFQKVYNQFLRVAKALGLPEEYRPSAPYDGLRFHNYYRLWTSKHIKQHHIEIIADWRFNKQT
;
A
#
# COMPACT_ATOMS: atom_id res chain seq x y z
N MET A 1 7.03 12.17 5.45
CA MET A 1 5.59 12.24 5.74
C MET A 1 5.42 13.04 7.03
N GLY A 2 4.34 13.80 7.11
CA GLY A 2 4.12 14.82 8.15
C GLY A 2 4.90 16.12 7.90
N ILE A 3 5.32 16.77 8.98
CA ILE A 3 5.97 18.09 8.94
C ILE A 3 7.37 18.04 8.29
N ARG A 4 7.53 18.81 7.21
CA ARG A 4 8.78 18.89 6.45
C ARG A 4 9.95 19.30 7.36
N HIS A 5 11.08 18.59 7.26
CA HIS A 5 12.31 18.79 8.04
C HIS A 5 12.24 18.50 9.55
N LEU A 6 11.09 18.10 10.11
CA LEU A 6 10.96 17.83 11.55
C LEU A 6 11.85 16.68 12.04
N GLN A 7 11.92 15.57 11.29
CA GLN A 7 12.81 14.46 11.64
C GLN A 7 14.28 14.92 11.77
N THR A 8 14.77 15.68 10.79
CA THR A 8 16.15 16.20 10.80
C THR A 8 16.38 17.15 11.97
N PHE A 9 15.39 17.98 12.32
CA PHE A 9 15.46 18.86 13.48
C PHE A 9 15.57 18.08 14.79
N MET A 10 14.74 17.03 14.97
CA MET A 10 14.80 16.14 16.13
C MET A 10 16.17 15.49 16.30
N VAL A 11 16.78 15.03 15.21
CA VAL A 11 18.07 14.35 15.25
C VAL A 11 19.23 15.31 15.50
N ARG A 12 19.20 16.52 14.90
CA ARG A 12 20.37 17.41 14.88
C ARG A 12 20.34 18.57 15.88
N ARG A 13 19.16 18.93 16.38
CA ARG A 13 18.94 20.19 17.13
C ARG A 13 18.22 20.03 18.46
N VAL A 14 17.41 19.00 18.62
CA VAL A 14 16.72 18.71 19.88
C VAL A 14 17.62 17.86 20.76
N GLU A 15 18.03 18.39 21.90
CA GLU A 15 18.80 17.63 22.89
C GLU A 15 17.99 16.43 23.38
N ASN A 16 18.57 15.23 23.30
CA ASN A 16 17.87 13.96 23.57
C ASN A 16 16.59 13.78 22.73
N GLY A 17 16.55 14.37 21.52
CA GLY A 17 15.41 14.29 20.60
C GLY A 17 15.13 12.89 20.08
N THR A 18 16.16 12.02 20.04
CA THR A 18 16.01 10.60 19.72
C THR A 18 16.81 9.75 20.69
N TYR A 19 16.41 8.49 20.84
CA TYR A 19 17.08 7.50 21.69
C TYR A 19 16.85 6.09 21.13
N THR A 20 17.72 5.15 21.48
CA THR A 20 17.58 3.75 21.07
C THR A 20 16.79 2.96 22.10
N VAL A 21 15.86 2.13 21.63
CA VAL A 21 15.00 1.27 22.44
C VAL A 21 15.19 -0.18 22.03
N GLN A 22 15.24 -1.07 23.02
CA GLN A 22 15.09 -2.51 22.82
C GLN A 22 13.61 -2.87 23.01
N MET A 23 12.88 -3.08 21.90
CA MET A 23 11.42 -3.16 21.93
C MET A 23 10.91 -4.30 22.81
N ASP A 24 11.52 -5.48 22.69
CA ASP A 24 11.16 -6.66 23.49
C ASP A 24 11.38 -6.45 24.99
N ARG A 25 12.47 -5.79 25.37
CA ARG A 25 12.75 -5.44 26.77
C ARG A 25 11.72 -4.45 27.32
N GLU A 26 11.38 -3.41 26.55
CA GLU A 26 10.36 -2.43 26.94
C GLU A 26 8.98 -3.08 27.11
N ILE A 27 8.61 -3.96 26.17
CA ILE A 27 7.38 -4.75 26.24
C ILE A 27 7.37 -5.57 27.54
N ARG A 28 8.42 -6.37 27.78
CA ARG A 28 8.51 -7.21 29.00
C ARG A 28 8.49 -6.41 30.30
N ASN A 29 9.10 -5.22 30.31
CA ASN A 29 9.06 -4.34 31.46
C ASN A 29 7.64 -3.81 31.74
N ALA A 30 6.85 -3.56 30.70
CA ALA A 30 5.49 -3.04 30.79
C ALA A 30 4.45 -4.10 31.19
N ILE A 31 4.74 -5.40 31.08
CA ILE A 31 3.88 -6.52 31.53
C ILE A 31 3.60 -6.47 33.04
N LYS A 32 4.34 -5.69 33.82
CA LYS A 32 4.08 -5.48 35.26
C LYS A 32 2.70 -4.85 35.55
N SER A 33 1.98 -4.39 34.52
CA SER A 33 0.61 -3.91 34.57
C SER A 33 -0.40 -5.06 34.35
N PRO A 34 -1.62 -5.02 34.92
CA PRO A 34 -2.63 -6.07 34.73
C PRO A 34 -3.14 -6.24 33.28
N LYS A 35 -2.77 -5.35 32.35
CA LYS A 35 -3.11 -5.44 30.92
C LYS A 35 -1.85 -5.67 30.08
N PRO A 36 -1.92 -6.48 29.01
CA PRO A 36 -0.78 -6.66 28.12
C PRO A 36 -0.38 -5.30 27.51
N PRO A 37 0.93 -5.03 27.36
CA PRO A 37 1.39 -3.81 26.71
C PRO A 37 0.90 -3.74 25.27
N LEU A 38 0.15 -2.70 24.95
CA LEU A 38 -0.40 -2.47 23.62
C LEU A 38 0.60 -1.74 22.73
N VAL A 39 0.87 -2.29 21.55
CA VAL A 39 1.64 -1.64 20.48
C VAL A 39 0.72 -1.40 19.29
N VAL A 40 0.55 -0.13 18.92
CA VAL A 40 -0.30 0.29 17.79
C VAL A 40 0.58 0.53 16.57
N ILE A 41 0.24 -0.04 15.42
CA ILE A 41 1.10 -0.04 14.24
C ILE A 41 0.35 0.57 13.06
N ASN A 42 0.88 1.66 12.48
CA ASN A 42 0.47 2.08 11.15
C ASN A 42 1.07 1.07 10.15
N LEU A 43 0.24 0.17 9.62
CA LEU A 43 0.72 -0.95 8.81
C LEU A 43 1.35 -0.49 7.49
N MET A 44 0.90 0.65 6.95
CA MET A 44 1.48 1.22 5.73
C MET A 44 2.87 1.80 5.99
N ALA A 45 3.16 2.22 7.22
CA ALA A 45 4.48 2.72 7.59
C ALA A 45 5.57 1.65 7.55
N MET A 46 5.21 0.37 7.64
CA MET A 46 6.15 -0.77 7.59
C MET A 46 6.75 -0.98 6.20
N ARG A 47 6.19 -0.39 5.14
CA ARG A 47 6.67 -0.59 3.76
C ARG A 47 8.12 -0.16 3.56
N GLY A 48 8.59 0.90 4.21
CA GLY A 48 9.97 1.35 4.05
C GLY A 48 10.97 0.32 4.59
N LEU A 49 10.71 -0.19 5.80
CA LEU A 49 11.48 -1.27 6.41
C LEU A 49 11.45 -2.55 5.57
N LEU A 50 10.26 -2.98 5.20
CA LEU A 50 10.03 -4.27 4.54
C LEU A 50 10.54 -4.30 3.09
N ASN A 51 10.73 -3.13 2.48
CA ASN A 51 11.19 -2.94 1.11
C ASN A 51 12.51 -2.15 1.06
N SER A 52 13.38 -2.37 2.06
CA SER A 52 14.68 -1.72 2.17
C SER A 52 15.69 -2.23 1.12
N ASP A 53 15.57 -3.49 0.70
CA ASP A 53 16.39 -4.09 -0.35
C ASP A 53 16.02 -3.56 -1.75
N LYS A 54 16.62 -2.43 -2.12
CA LYS A 54 16.39 -1.76 -3.42
C LYS A 54 16.80 -2.62 -4.61
N ARG A 55 17.84 -3.45 -4.47
CA ARG A 55 18.29 -4.36 -5.52
C ARG A 55 17.26 -5.45 -5.76
N GLY A 56 16.75 -6.05 -4.69
CA GLY A 56 15.66 -7.01 -4.76
C GLY A 56 14.40 -6.41 -5.39
N LEU A 57 14.05 -5.17 -5.04
CA LEU A 57 12.91 -4.46 -5.67
C LEU A 57 13.06 -4.35 -7.18
N LEU A 58 14.22 -3.93 -7.68
CA LEU A 58 14.49 -3.81 -9.12
C LEU A 58 14.43 -5.14 -9.88
N CYS A 59 14.58 -6.28 -9.19
CA CYS A 59 14.42 -7.62 -9.76
C CYS A 59 12.95 -8.07 -9.79
N GLY A 60 12.00 -7.24 -9.37
CA GLY A 60 10.59 -7.62 -9.21
C GLY A 60 10.25 -8.12 -7.80
N SER A 61 11.11 -7.92 -6.80
CA SER A 61 10.88 -8.28 -5.39
C SER A 61 10.88 -9.79 -5.10
N GLN A 62 11.03 -10.13 -3.81
CA GLN A 62 10.94 -11.49 -3.29
C GLN A 62 9.78 -11.55 -2.29
N ILE A 63 8.56 -11.76 -2.79
CA ILE A 63 7.32 -11.57 -2.02
C ILE A 63 7.36 -12.37 -0.72
N ARG A 64 7.70 -13.65 -0.82
CA ARG A 64 7.78 -14.57 0.30
C ARG A 64 8.82 -14.21 1.36
N ARG A 65 9.98 -13.69 0.93
CA ARG A 65 11.02 -13.20 1.84
C ARG A 65 10.51 -12.05 2.70
N VAL A 66 9.80 -11.12 2.09
CA VAL A 66 9.26 -9.96 2.79
C VAL A 66 8.09 -10.34 3.70
N GLU A 67 7.22 -11.26 3.27
CA GLU A 67 6.16 -11.82 4.14
C GLU A 67 6.75 -12.49 5.38
N ARG A 68 7.78 -13.35 5.23
CA ARG A 68 8.50 -13.97 6.35
C ARG A 68 9.14 -12.95 7.27
N MET A 69 9.70 -11.86 6.75
CA MET A 69 10.28 -10.80 7.56
C MET A 69 9.22 -10.06 8.38
N ALA A 70 8.04 -9.79 7.80
CA ALA A 70 6.92 -9.19 8.52
C ALA A 70 6.38 -10.13 9.60
N ASP A 71 6.19 -11.41 9.25
CA ASP A 71 5.74 -12.47 10.16
C ASP A 71 6.68 -12.63 11.36
N MET A 72 7.98 -12.74 11.10
CA MET A 72 9.01 -12.82 12.14
C MET A 72 9.01 -11.58 13.04
N LEU A 73 8.92 -10.38 12.48
CA LEU A 73 8.92 -9.15 13.27
C LEU A 73 7.70 -9.08 14.19
N PHE A 74 6.50 -9.31 13.66
CA PHE A 74 5.27 -9.27 14.45
C PHE A 74 5.22 -10.39 15.49
N GLY A 75 5.59 -11.61 15.10
CA GLY A 75 5.67 -12.77 15.98
C GLY A 75 6.57 -12.52 17.19
N ARG A 76 7.75 -11.93 16.98
CA ARG A 76 8.66 -11.63 18.10
C ARG A 76 8.15 -10.54 19.05
N LEU A 77 7.35 -9.59 18.56
CA LEU A 77 6.70 -8.61 19.43
C LEU A 77 5.59 -9.27 20.26
N THR A 78 4.81 -10.17 19.65
CA THR A 78 3.79 -10.94 20.38
C THR A 78 4.41 -11.92 21.38
N ASP A 79 5.52 -12.57 21.03
CA ASP A 79 6.28 -13.47 21.93
C ASP A 79 6.88 -12.74 23.12
N ALA A 80 7.23 -11.45 22.93
CA ALA A 80 7.66 -10.59 24.02
C ALA A 80 6.50 -10.19 24.97
N GLY A 81 5.25 -10.46 24.59
CA GLY A 81 4.04 -10.22 25.38
C GLY A 81 3.17 -9.03 24.94
N ALA A 82 3.42 -8.47 23.75
CA ALA A 82 2.64 -7.33 23.26
C ALA A 82 1.28 -7.76 22.68
N GLU A 83 0.24 -6.97 22.97
CA GLU A 83 -0.98 -6.96 22.15
C GLU A 83 -0.71 -6.04 20.94
N LEU A 84 -0.85 -6.57 19.72
CA LEU A 84 -0.68 -5.80 18.50
C LEU A 84 -2.02 -5.35 17.92
N VAL A 85 -2.11 -4.06 17.61
CA VAL A 85 -3.23 -3.47 16.89
C VAL A 85 -2.71 -2.74 15.66
N PHE A 86 -3.17 -3.16 14.48
CA PHE A 86 -2.77 -2.60 13.21
C PHE A 86 -3.84 -1.66 12.68
N PHE A 87 -3.41 -0.50 12.18
CA PHE A 87 -4.26 0.40 11.41
C PHE A 87 -3.84 0.34 9.94
N TYR A 88 -4.83 0.23 9.06
CA TYR A 88 -4.62 0.18 7.62
C TYR A 88 -5.51 1.21 6.93
N ASP A 89 -4.86 2.14 6.24
CA ASP A 89 -5.58 3.14 5.45
C ASP A 89 -6.05 2.57 4.11
N VAL A 90 -7.33 2.79 3.80
CA VAL A 90 -7.92 2.48 2.50
C VAL A 90 -8.34 3.74 1.77
N LYS A 91 -8.46 4.87 2.46
CA LYS A 91 -8.91 6.12 1.86
C LYS A 91 -7.74 6.77 1.13
N ARG A 92 -7.89 6.89 -0.19
CA ARG A 92 -7.57 8.16 -0.83
C ARG A 92 -8.87 8.95 -0.81
N LEU A 93 -8.95 9.99 0.02
CA LEU A 93 -10.11 10.88 0.09
C LEU A 93 -10.60 11.23 -1.33
N ARG A 94 -11.93 11.24 -1.52
CA ARG A 94 -12.61 11.59 -2.79
C ARG A 94 -12.19 12.96 -3.35
N ASN A 95 -11.57 13.79 -2.51
CA ASN A 95 -11.15 15.16 -2.80
C ASN A 95 -9.70 15.21 -3.34
N LYS A 96 -9.05 14.06 -3.60
CA LYS A 96 -7.65 13.95 -4.04
C LYS A 96 -7.49 13.15 -5.36
N TRP A 97 -8.51 13.11 -6.22
CA TRP A 97 -8.44 12.39 -7.50
C TRP A 97 -7.50 13.06 -8.52
N GLU A 98 -7.41 14.38 -8.54
CA GLU A 98 -6.47 15.12 -9.39
C GLU A 98 -5.02 14.93 -8.93
N SER A 99 -4.76 14.89 -7.61
CA SER A 99 -3.42 14.58 -7.09
C SER A 99 -3.02 13.13 -7.31
N LEU A 100 -3.99 12.20 -7.44
CA LEU A 100 -3.73 10.82 -7.83
C LEU A 100 -3.09 10.75 -9.22
N THR A 101 -3.70 11.35 -10.25
CA THR A 101 -3.20 11.24 -11.64
C THR A 101 -1.85 11.92 -11.79
N THR A 102 -1.66 13.12 -11.22
CA THR A 102 -0.36 13.81 -11.19
C THR A 102 0.72 12.95 -10.54
N HIS A 103 0.46 12.39 -9.36
CA HIS A 103 1.42 11.51 -8.69
C HIS A 103 1.70 10.22 -9.48
N GLN A 104 0.72 9.65 -10.18
CA GLN A 104 0.95 8.50 -11.06
C GLN A 104 1.81 8.86 -12.27
N ASN A 105 1.67 10.07 -12.84
CA ASN A 105 2.54 10.55 -13.91
C ASN A 105 3.98 10.72 -13.43
N GLU A 106 4.21 11.41 -12.30
CA GLU A 106 5.55 11.54 -11.73
C GLU A 106 6.21 10.19 -11.44
N ASN A 107 5.42 9.23 -10.92
CA ASN A 107 5.90 7.87 -10.69
C ASN A 107 6.27 7.19 -12.00
N TYR A 108 5.48 7.36 -13.06
CA TYR A 108 5.80 6.84 -14.39
C TYR A 108 7.11 7.40 -14.93
N ASP A 109 7.29 8.70 -14.88
CA ASP A 109 8.51 9.35 -15.40
C ASP A 109 9.76 8.85 -14.66
N ARG A 110 9.71 8.81 -13.31
CA ARG A 110 10.81 8.25 -12.49
C ARG A 110 11.15 6.81 -12.86
N MET A 111 10.16 6.00 -13.20
CA MET A 111 10.38 4.61 -13.59
C MET A 111 10.97 4.48 -14.99
N ILE A 112 10.59 5.37 -15.91
CA ILE A 112 11.17 5.41 -17.25
C ILE A 112 12.67 5.70 -17.17
N ASP A 113 13.08 6.65 -16.32
CA ASP A 113 14.50 6.93 -16.09
C ASP A 113 15.27 5.70 -15.60
N ILE A 114 14.69 4.93 -14.67
CA ILE A 114 15.29 3.70 -14.17
C ILE A 114 15.37 2.64 -15.27
N LEU A 115 14.31 2.48 -16.07
CA LEU A 115 14.29 1.53 -17.19
C LEU A 115 15.33 1.88 -18.25
N ASP A 116 15.63 3.16 -18.47
CA ASP A 116 16.68 3.59 -19.39
C ASP A 116 18.08 3.20 -18.88
N LEU A 117 18.34 3.30 -17.59
CA LEU A 117 19.57 2.78 -16.98
C LEU A 117 19.69 1.25 -17.12
N ILE A 118 18.59 0.53 -16.93
CA ILE A 118 18.53 -0.93 -17.10
C ILE A 118 18.79 -1.31 -18.57
N ASN A 119 18.17 -0.60 -19.52
CA ASN A 119 18.36 -0.82 -20.95
C ASN A 119 19.79 -0.51 -21.38
N ALA A 120 20.42 0.51 -20.79
CA ALA A 120 21.84 0.84 -20.96
C ALA A 120 22.79 -0.17 -20.27
N ARG A 121 22.25 -1.25 -19.66
CA ARG A 121 23.00 -2.32 -18.98
C ARG A 121 23.90 -1.81 -17.85
N VAL A 122 23.48 -0.74 -17.18
CA VAL A 122 24.16 -0.26 -15.97
C VAL A 122 24.10 -1.37 -14.90
N PRO A 123 25.22 -1.65 -14.19
CA PRO A 123 25.23 -2.67 -13.13
C PRO A 123 24.15 -2.42 -12.06
N LEU A 124 23.53 -3.49 -11.57
CA LEU A 124 22.40 -3.43 -10.63
C LEU A 124 22.72 -2.58 -9.39
N GLU A 125 23.90 -2.74 -8.82
CA GLU A 125 24.36 -1.96 -7.65
C GLU A 125 24.29 -0.46 -7.93
N LYS A 126 24.84 -0.05 -9.07
CA LYS A 126 24.91 1.35 -9.47
C LYS A 126 23.53 1.94 -9.75
N VAL A 127 22.60 1.16 -10.33
CA VAL A 127 21.20 1.60 -10.50
C VAL A 127 20.53 1.78 -9.14
N ALA A 128 20.71 0.82 -8.23
CA ALA A 128 20.12 0.88 -6.89
C ALA A 128 20.61 2.08 -6.07
N GLU A 129 21.91 2.39 -6.14
CA GLU A 129 22.52 3.57 -5.50
C GLU A 129 22.03 4.88 -6.13
N THR A 130 22.10 4.98 -7.47
CA THR A 130 21.72 6.21 -8.20
C THR A 130 20.23 6.54 -8.02
N CYS A 131 19.40 5.52 -7.90
CA CYS A 131 17.94 5.65 -7.85
C CYS A 131 17.36 5.33 -6.46
N GLU A 132 18.15 5.30 -5.39
CA GLU A 132 17.73 4.85 -4.06
C GLU A 132 16.42 5.50 -3.57
N HIS A 133 16.29 6.81 -3.81
CA HIS A 133 15.15 7.62 -3.40
C HIS A 133 14.01 7.67 -4.43
N THR A 134 14.20 7.15 -5.64
CA THR A 134 13.18 7.12 -6.70
C THR A 134 12.57 5.73 -6.89
N ILE A 135 13.25 4.66 -6.45
CA ILE A 135 12.74 3.29 -6.52
C ILE A 135 11.50 3.14 -5.64
N LEU A 136 10.36 2.99 -6.30
CA LEU A 136 9.06 2.82 -5.69
C LEU A 136 8.90 1.43 -5.08
N SER A 137 8.31 1.36 -3.89
CA SER A 137 7.93 0.10 -3.25
C SER A 137 6.61 -0.42 -3.83
N ASN A 138 6.68 -1.39 -4.76
CA ASN A 138 5.49 -2.04 -5.30
C ASN A 138 5.60 -3.56 -5.27
N THR A 139 5.83 -4.07 -4.07
CA THR A 139 6.01 -5.50 -3.84
C THR A 139 4.71 -6.29 -3.94
N CYS A 140 3.56 -5.66 -4.24
CA CYS A 140 2.28 -6.34 -4.34
C CYS A 140 1.89 -7.13 -3.07
N ILE A 141 2.62 -6.95 -1.96
CA ILE A 141 2.50 -7.74 -0.73
C ILE A 141 1.20 -7.41 -0.01
N ASN A 142 0.50 -8.47 0.40
CA ASN A 142 -0.68 -8.36 1.22
C ASN A 142 -0.32 -8.37 2.71
N LEU A 143 0.29 -7.29 3.20
CA LEU A 143 0.74 -7.16 4.59
C LEU A 143 -0.40 -7.37 5.61
N ARG A 144 -1.63 -7.04 5.23
CA ARG A 144 -2.81 -7.28 6.08
C ARG A 144 -3.01 -8.76 6.39
N ARG A 145 -2.74 -9.65 5.43
CA ARG A 145 -2.87 -11.10 5.63
C ARG A 145 -1.96 -11.58 6.75
N ILE A 146 -0.71 -11.11 6.76
CA ILE A 146 0.28 -11.44 7.78
C ILE A 146 -0.08 -10.79 9.11
N ALA A 147 -0.40 -9.49 9.12
CA ALA A 147 -0.75 -8.77 10.35
C ALA A 147 -1.94 -9.40 11.12
N LYS A 148 -2.94 -9.96 10.42
CA LYS A 148 -4.08 -10.65 11.07
C LYS A 148 -3.71 -11.88 11.87
N GLN A 149 -2.57 -12.51 11.56
CA GLN A 149 -2.08 -13.68 12.28
C GLN A 149 -1.54 -13.28 13.67
N HIS A 150 -1.16 -12.02 13.85
CA HIS A 150 -0.49 -11.51 15.04
C HIS A 150 -1.31 -10.49 15.85
N GLY A 151 -2.41 -9.97 15.30
CA GLY A 151 -3.19 -8.95 16.00
C GLY A 151 -4.46 -8.49 15.30
N LYS A 152 -5.15 -7.54 15.93
CA LYS A 152 -6.40 -6.96 15.40
C LYS A 152 -6.07 -5.93 14.32
N ILE A 153 -6.86 -5.90 13.26
CA ILE A 153 -6.73 -4.88 12.20
C ILE A 153 -7.95 -3.96 12.22
N PHE A 154 -7.70 -2.66 12.32
CA PHE A 154 -8.67 -1.61 12.08
C PHE A 154 -8.44 -0.98 10.71
N ILE A 155 -9.53 -0.72 10.03
CA ILE A 155 -9.53 -0.12 8.70
C ILE A 155 -10.20 1.23 8.82
N THR A 156 -9.46 2.29 8.53
CA THR A 156 -9.94 3.66 8.69
C THR A 156 -10.67 4.08 7.43
N THR A 157 -11.98 4.29 7.57
CA THR A 157 -12.87 4.64 6.45
C THR A 157 -13.44 6.02 6.55
N ASP A 158 -13.37 6.72 7.69
CA ASP A 158 -14.12 7.97 7.91
C ASP A 158 -13.27 9.12 8.44
N MET A 159 -12.03 8.84 8.82
CA MET A 159 -11.03 9.82 9.28
C MET A 159 -9.65 9.47 8.73
N GLU A 160 -8.72 10.43 8.81
CA GLU A 160 -7.31 10.21 8.48
C GLU A 160 -6.72 9.11 9.38
N CYS A 161 -5.97 8.19 8.79
CA CYS A 161 -5.47 7.02 9.49
C CYS A 161 -4.54 7.40 10.66
N ASP A 162 -3.71 8.42 10.49
CA ASP A 162 -2.78 8.86 11.53
C ASP A 162 -3.49 9.42 12.76
N GLN A 163 -4.58 10.18 12.55
CA GLN A 163 -5.44 10.66 13.63
C GLN A 163 -6.11 9.49 14.37
N ALA A 164 -6.64 8.50 13.64
CA ALA A 164 -7.26 7.32 14.23
C ALA A 164 -6.30 6.52 15.12
N VAL A 165 -5.06 6.33 14.64
CA VAL A 165 -3.99 5.66 15.40
C VAL A 165 -3.69 6.44 16.68
N ALA A 166 -3.52 7.76 16.60
CA ALA A 166 -3.21 8.59 17.76
C ALA A 166 -4.33 8.59 18.81
N ILE A 167 -5.60 8.71 18.38
CA ILE A 167 -6.78 8.61 19.25
C ILE A 167 -6.78 7.24 19.95
N TYR A 168 -6.66 6.15 19.20
CA TYR A 168 -6.70 4.80 19.75
C TYR A 168 -5.57 4.55 20.74
N ALA A 169 -4.33 4.94 20.39
CA ALA A 169 -3.17 4.79 21.25
C ALA A 169 -3.33 5.54 22.58
N THR A 170 -3.89 6.74 22.56
CA THR A 170 -4.15 7.53 23.77
C THR A 170 -5.31 6.95 24.60
N GLN A 171 -6.43 6.60 23.98
CA GLN A 171 -7.59 6.03 24.68
C GLN A 171 -7.30 4.69 25.35
N HIS A 172 -6.45 3.87 24.73
CA HIS A 172 -6.10 2.53 25.22
C HIS A 172 -4.78 2.49 25.99
N ASN A 173 -4.18 3.64 26.31
CA ASN A 173 -2.89 3.75 27.02
C ASN A 173 -1.81 2.84 26.40
N ALA A 174 -1.64 2.94 25.07
CA ALA A 174 -0.64 2.17 24.36
C ALA A 174 0.77 2.42 24.93
N LEU A 175 1.60 1.37 24.92
CA LEU A 175 3.02 1.48 25.21
C LEU A 175 3.73 2.31 24.13
N ALA A 176 3.45 1.98 22.87
CA ALA A 176 4.13 2.57 21.74
C ALA A 176 3.26 2.60 20.48
N VAL A 177 3.59 3.54 19.60
CA VAL A 177 3.11 3.62 18.22
C VAL A 177 4.28 3.39 17.27
N ILE A 178 4.12 2.46 16.32
CA ILE A 178 5.08 2.22 15.23
C ILE A 178 4.58 2.92 13.97
N THR A 179 5.33 3.91 13.51
CA THR A 179 5.06 4.69 12.29
C THR A 179 6.36 5.34 11.77
N HIS A 180 6.35 5.96 10.60
CA HIS A 180 7.44 6.86 10.16
C HIS A 180 6.94 8.29 9.95
N ASP A 181 5.66 8.56 10.24
CA ASP A 181 5.08 9.88 10.10
C ASP A 181 5.46 10.77 11.29
N THR A 182 6.02 11.94 10.99
CA THR A 182 6.47 12.90 12.00
C THR A 182 5.32 13.65 12.68
N ASP A 183 4.09 13.56 12.17
CA ASP A 183 2.89 14.09 12.82
C ASP A 183 2.64 13.46 14.21
N PHE A 184 3.17 12.25 14.46
CA PHE A 184 3.13 11.60 15.77
C PHE A 184 3.99 12.27 16.84
N LEU A 185 4.83 13.24 16.48
CA LEU A 185 5.49 14.12 17.44
C LEU A 185 4.55 15.21 18.00
N ILE A 186 3.46 15.49 17.29
CA ILE A 186 2.54 16.60 17.55
C ILE A 186 1.33 16.14 18.36
N PHE A 187 0.78 14.96 18.03
CA PHE A 187 -0.32 14.37 18.77
C PHE A 187 0.00 14.27 20.27
N ALA A 188 -0.93 14.68 21.12
CA ALA A 188 -0.83 14.45 22.56
C ALA A 188 -0.86 12.94 22.88
N GLY A 189 -0.35 12.57 24.05
CA GLY A 189 -0.35 11.18 24.54
C GLY A 189 1.01 10.71 25.05
N THR A 190 0.96 9.75 25.97
CA THR A 190 2.12 9.23 26.74
C THR A 190 2.85 8.06 26.08
N TRP A 191 2.32 7.53 24.97
CA TRP A 191 2.92 6.42 24.22
C TRP A 191 4.26 6.84 23.59
N GLN A 192 5.17 5.87 23.45
CA GLN A 192 6.45 6.06 22.76
C GLN A 192 6.28 6.10 21.25
N PHE A 193 7.02 6.97 20.55
CA PHE A 193 7.07 6.96 19.09
C PHE A 193 8.26 6.13 18.61
N TRP A 194 8.01 4.92 18.12
CA TRP A 194 9.01 4.03 17.53
C TRP A 194 9.03 4.18 16.00
N HIS A 195 10.19 4.55 15.44
CA HIS A 195 10.30 4.88 14.02
C HIS A 195 10.44 3.64 13.14
N ALA A 196 9.43 3.35 12.33
CA ALA A 196 9.28 2.12 11.56
C ALA A 196 10.48 1.81 10.65
N ASN A 197 11.04 2.83 9.98
CA ASN A 197 12.17 2.61 9.06
C ASN A 197 13.50 2.36 9.79
N HIS A 198 13.56 2.58 11.11
CA HIS A 198 14.78 2.44 11.90
C HIS A 198 14.69 1.26 12.88
N ILE A 199 13.79 0.32 12.59
CA ILE A 199 13.72 -0.97 13.29
C ILE A 199 14.77 -1.90 12.70
N ASN A 200 15.55 -2.54 13.56
CA ASN A 200 16.32 -3.73 13.20
C ASN A 200 15.45 -4.97 13.48
N PRO A 201 14.96 -5.69 12.45
CA PRO A 201 14.05 -6.81 12.64
C PRO A 201 14.72 -8.02 13.32
N THR A 202 16.05 -8.09 13.32
CA THR A 202 16.84 -9.17 13.94
C THR A 202 17.16 -8.89 15.41
N THR A 203 17.44 -7.66 15.79
CA THR A 203 17.75 -7.32 17.20
C THR A 203 16.57 -6.74 17.96
N LEU A 204 15.51 -6.31 17.27
CA LEU A 204 14.41 -5.51 17.83
C LEU A 204 14.85 -4.18 18.46
N GLN A 205 16.01 -3.68 18.06
CA GLN A 205 16.39 -2.30 18.33
C GLN A 205 15.61 -1.36 17.42
N VAL A 206 15.12 -0.25 17.97
CA VAL A 206 14.46 0.81 17.21
C VAL A 206 14.95 2.18 17.67
N GLN A 207 15.03 3.14 16.74
CA GLN A 207 15.16 4.53 17.11
C GLN A 207 13.78 5.11 17.48
N ALA A 208 13.65 5.55 18.73
CA ALA A 208 12.47 6.24 19.23
C ALA A 208 12.68 7.75 19.23
N PHE A 209 11.59 8.50 19.10
CA PHE A 209 11.62 9.96 19.14
C PHE A 209 10.97 10.51 20.42
N ASN A 210 11.60 11.55 20.98
CA ASN A 210 11.22 12.12 22.27
C ASN A 210 10.32 13.34 22.11
N LYS A 211 9.00 13.11 22.21
CA LYS A 211 7.98 14.16 22.11
C LYS A 211 8.14 15.23 23.20
N GLN A 212 8.50 14.84 24.42
CA GLN A 212 8.68 15.78 25.53
C GLN A 212 9.92 16.65 25.35
N ALA A 213 11.00 16.11 24.78
CA ALA A 213 12.17 16.90 24.44
C ALA A 213 11.82 17.98 23.40
N LEU A 214 11.03 17.64 22.38
CA LEU A 214 10.56 18.60 21.39
C LEU A 214 9.75 19.74 22.05
N LEU A 215 8.78 19.41 22.90
CA LEU A 215 7.98 20.42 23.63
C LEU A 215 8.86 21.35 24.45
N ARG A 216 9.82 20.81 25.20
CA ARG A 216 10.75 21.61 26.01
C ARG A 216 11.64 22.51 25.15
N THR A 217 12.19 21.97 24.06
CA THR A 217 13.05 22.71 23.14
C THR A 217 12.29 23.82 22.43
N LEU A 218 11.04 23.57 22.03
CA LEU A 218 10.21 24.58 21.40
C LEU A 218 9.56 25.51 22.42
N GLY A 219 9.43 25.14 23.69
CA GLY A 219 8.72 25.92 24.71
C GLY A 219 7.24 26.06 24.39
N LEU A 220 6.59 24.98 23.97
CA LEU A 220 5.17 24.95 23.60
C LEU A 220 4.42 23.93 24.45
N ASP A 221 3.12 24.13 24.61
CA ASP A 221 2.18 23.10 25.08
C ASP A 221 1.51 22.35 23.91
N TRP A 222 0.75 21.29 24.20
CA TRP A 222 0.11 20.47 23.17
C TRP A 222 -0.92 21.23 22.30
N GLN A 223 -1.63 22.21 22.86
CA GLN A 223 -2.58 23.02 22.07
C GLN A 223 -1.84 23.93 21.10
N GLN A 224 -0.74 24.52 21.56
CA GLN A 224 0.15 25.34 20.74
C GLN A 224 0.88 24.52 19.69
N MET A 225 1.22 23.26 19.98
CA MET A 225 1.86 22.35 19.01
C MET A 225 0.99 22.13 17.77
N ALA A 226 -0.32 22.03 17.90
CA ALA A 226 -1.22 21.90 16.75
C ALA A 226 -1.12 23.11 15.80
N ILE A 227 -1.13 24.32 16.36
CA ILE A 227 -1.00 25.58 15.62
C ILE A 227 0.38 25.69 14.97
N TRP A 228 1.41 25.34 15.73
CA TRP A 228 2.79 25.32 15.26
C TRP A 228 2.95 24.36 14.09
N ALA A 229 2.39 23.15 14.17
CA ALA A 229 2.40 22.16 13.11
C ALA A 229 1.71 22.66 11.84
N THR A 230 0.51 23.24 11.98
CA THR A 230 -0.22 23.87 10.86
C THR A 230 0.63 24.93 10.16
N LEU A 231 1.33 25.77 10.90
CA LEU A 231 2.17 26.85 10.34
C LEU A 231 3.57 26.41 9.90
N ALA A 232 4.04 25.24 10.35
CA ALA A 232 5.30 24.64 9.91
C ALA A 232 5.18 23.95 8.55
N GLY A 233 3.94 23.65 8.12
CA GLY A 233 3.60 23.00 6.87
C GLY A 233 3.34 21.52 7.05
N ASN A 234 2.10 21.11 6.77
CA ASN A 234 1.62 19.73 6.83
C ASN A 234 0.71 19.41 5.65
N ASP A 235 0.06 18.24 5.68
CA ASP A 235 -0.75 17.73 4.56
C ASP A 235 -2.03 18.56 4.29
N PHE A 236 -2.46 19.39 5.25
CA PHE A 236 -3.58 20.31 5.09
C PHE A 236 -3.11 21.67 4.60
N PHE A 237 -2.05 22.21 5.20
CA PHE A 237 -1.49 23.51 4.84
C PHE A 237 -0.06 23.32 4.33
N LYS A 238 0.10 23.25 3.01
CA LYS A 238 1.36 22.86 2.38
C LYS A 238 2.50 23.81 2.72
N TYR A 239 3.71 23.26 2.86
CA TYR A 239 4.92 24.02 3.16
C TYR A 239 5.17 25.17 2.17
N ASP A 240 4.94 24.96 0.86
CA ASP A 240 5.25 25.96 -0.17
C ASP A 240 4.37 27.22 -0.04
N GLU A 241 3.13 27.08 0.47
CA GLU A 241 2.25 28.21 0.78
C GLU A 241 2.80 29.07 1.94
N LEU A 242 3.41 28.40 2.91
CA LEU A 242 3.91 28.96 4.17
C LEU A 242 5.37 29.42 4.08
N GLU A 243 6.13 28.95 3.08
CA GLU A 243 7.55 29.22 2.95
C GLU A 243 7.89 30.72 2.96
N PRO A 244 7.16 31.61 2.24
CA PRO A 244 7.42 33.04 2.31
C PRO A 244 7.26 33.62 3.72
N PHE A 245 6.24 33.17 4.46
CA PHE A 245 6.02 33.57 5.85
C PHE A 245 7.14 33.03 6.76
N LEU A 246 7.54 31.77 6.59
CA LEU A 246 8.64 31.17 7.36
C LEU A 246 9.99 31.85 7.07
N ASN A 247 10.22 32.29 5.84
CA ASN A 247 11.41 33.05 5.45
C ASN A 247 11.42 34.46 6.03
N ASP A 248 10.26 35.13 6.15
CA ASP A 248 10.10 36.42 6.84
C ASP A 248 10.37 36.29 8.35
N LEU A 249 10.06 35.12 8.93
CA LEU A 249 10.30 34.87 10.36
C LEU A 249 11.78 34.66 10.71
N ALA A 250 12.51 33.85 9.94
CA ALA A 250 13.89 33.48 10.29
C ALA A 250 14.65 32.79 9.15
N PRO A 251 16.00 32.78 9.19
CA PRO A 251 16.80 31.90 8.36
C PRO A 251 16.50 30.42 8.64
N HIS A 252 16.77 29.55 7.66
CA HIS A 252 16.37 28.13 7.65
C HIS A 252 16.62 27.37 8.96
N HIS A 253 17.78 27.53 9.59
CA HIS A 253 18.14 26.81 10.81
C HIS A 253 17.44 27.30 12.09
N GLN A 254 16.74 28.45 12.04
CA GLN A 254 16.02 29.04 13.18
C GLN A 254 14.49 29.03 13.00
N LYS A 255 13.98 28.64 11.81
CA LYS A 255 12.55 28.70 11.46
C LYS A 255 11.66 28.09 12.54
N PHE A 256 11.97 26.89 13.03
CA PHE A 256 11.15 26.22 14.04
C PHE A 256 11.13 26.92 15.39
N TYR A 257 12.27 27.46 15.84
CA TYR A 257 12.36 28.22 17.09
C TYR A 257 11.58 29.54 17.00
N LYS A 258 11.75 30.29 15.90
CA LYS A 258 11.04 31.56 15.68
C LYS A 258 9.56 31.38 15.43
N LEU A 259 9.17 30.29 14.78
CA LEU A 259 7.77 29.92 14.67
C LEU A 259 7.16 29.60 16.03
N ALA A 260 7.88 28.87 16.89
CA ALA A 260 7.43 28.61 18.26
C ALA A 260 7.32 29.90 19.10
N GLU A 261 8.29 30.83 18.97
CA GLU A 261 8.20 32.17 19.57
C GLU A 261 6.97 32.95 19.10
N TYR A 262 6.63 32.86 17.81
CA TYR A 262 5.44 33.48 17.26
C TYR A 262 4.16 32.87 17.86
N VAL A 263 4.06 31.54 17.88
CA VAL A 263 2.87 30.83 18.40
C VAL A 263 2.64 31.10 19.89
N ARG A 264 3.70 31.19 20.71
CA ARG A 264 3.58 31.55 22.14
C ARG A 264 2.91 32.90 22.39
N LYS A 265 3.06 33.85 21.45
CA LYS A 265 2.50 35.19 21.56
C LYS A 265 1.02 35.25 21.15
N LEU A 266 0.48 34.17 20.59
CA LEU A 266 -0.92 34.11 20.16
C LEU A 266 -1.87 33.92 21.36
N PRO A 267 -3.06 34.54 21.35
CA PRO A 267 -4.06 34.39 22.40
C PRO A 267 -4.73 33.01 22.32
N THR A 268 -4.10 31.98 22.87
CA THR A 268 -4.48 30.56 22.67
C THR A 268 -5.26 29.93 23.82
N LYS A 269 -5.54 30.67 24.90
CA LYS A 269 -5.98 30.10 26.19
C LYS A 269 -7.37 29.42 26.23
N LYS A 270 -8.27 29.60 25.25
CA LYS A 270 -9.65 29.07 25.32
C LYS A 270 -10.25 28.56 23.99
N LYS A 271 -9.41 28.12 23.05
CA LYS A 271 -9.68 27.89 21.60
C LYS A 271 -9.40 29.14 20.76
N LEU A 272 -8.86 28.91 19.56
CA LEU A 272 -8.66 29.93 18.54
C LEU A 272 -10.01 30.45 18.07
N ASP A 273 -10.32 31.71 18.35
CA ASP A 273 -11.46 32.39 17.76
C ASP A 273 -11.19 32.71 16.27
N ALA A 274 -12.26 32.94 15.52
CA ALA A 274 -12.16 33.24 14.09
C ALA A 274 -11.31 34.50 13.81
N GLY A 275 -11.39 35.53 14.65
CA GLY A 275 -10.60 36.77 14.48
C GLY A 275 -9.10 36.50 14.60
N THR A 276 -8.68 35.68 15.56
CA THR A 276 -7.29 35.25 15.70
C THR A 276 -6.82 34.47 14.47
N VAL A 277 -7.63 33.55 13.94
CA VAL A 277 -7.28 32.80 12.71
C VAL A 277 -7.14 33.74 11.51
N HIS A 278 -8.07 34.69 11.32
CA HIS A 278 -7.96 35.70 10.24
C HIS A 278 -6.70 36.56 10.39
N SER A 279 -6.33 36.94 11.62
CA SER A 279 -5.08 37.67 11.88
C SER A 279 -3.84 36.85 11.51
N ILE A 280 -3.81 35.57 11.87
CA ILE A 280 -2.72 34.65 11.50
C ILE A 280 -2.61 34.53 9.99
N LEU A 281 -3.72 34.27 9.29
CA LEU A 281 -3.75 34.14 7.83
C LEU A 281 -3.36 35.46 7.14
N GLY A 282 -3.83 36.60 7.66
CA GLY A 282 -3.41 37.92 7.21
C GLY A 282 -1.89 38.12 7.32
N ARG A 283 -1.25 37.58 8.35
CA ARG A 283 0.23 37.60 8.47
C ARG A 283 0.91 36.59 7.53
N VAL A 284 0.35 35.39 7.38
CA VAL A 284 0.90 34.33 6.50
C VAL A 284 0.91 34.78 5.04
N TYR A 285 -0.18 35.39 4.58
CA TYR A 285 -0.31 35.84 3.21
C TYR A 285 0.17 37.27 3.00
N LYS A 286 0.04 38.15 4.00
CA LYS A 286 0.53 39.53 3.99
C LYS A 286 0.00 40.28 2.76
N ASN A 287 0.83 40.50 1.74
CA ASN A 287 0.48 41.18 0.48
C ASN A 287 -0.01 40.21 -0.61
N ARG A 288 -0.23 38.93 -0.29
CA ARG A 288 -0.75 37.91 -1.20
C ARG A 288 -2.25 37.74 -0.99
N ASN A 289 -2.94 37.34 -2.05
CA ASN A 289 -4.35 36.94 -1.95
C ASN A 289 -4.47 35.73 -1.03
N ILE A 290 -5.35 35.80 -0.04
CA ILE A 290 -5.68 34.68 0.83
C ILE A 290 -6.61 33.76 0.03
N PRO A 291 -6.27 32.48 -0.17
CA PRO A 291 -7.18 31.51 -0.77
C PRO A 291 -8.48 31.43 0.03
N THR A 292 -9.61 31.30 -0.66
CA THR A 292 -10.94 31.24 -0.04
C THR A 292 -11.03 30.11 0.99
N GLU A 293 -10.33 29.01 0.73
CA GLU A 293 -10.32 27.78 1.53
C GLU A 293 -9.28 27.81 2.66
N ALA A 294 -8.38 28.79 2.71
CA ALA A 294 -7.26 28.80 3.66
C ALA A 294 -7.73 28.79 5.13
N PHE A 295 -8.87 29.42 5.41
CA PHE A 295 -9.50 29.40 6.73
C PHE A 295 -9.93 27.98 7.12
N GLU A 296 -10.57 27.26 6.21
CA GLU A 296 -11.01 25.87 6.43
C GLU A 296 -9.82 24.93 6.57
N TRP A 297 -8.80 25.07 5.72
CA TRP A 297 -7.56 24.27 5.81
C TRP A 297 -6.89 24.44 7.16
N PHE A 298 -6.78 25.68 7.65
CA PHE A 298 -6.19 25.97 8.95
C PHE A 298 -6.99 25.31 10.09
N GLN A 299 -8.32 25.47 10.08
CA GLN A 299 -9.17 24.88 11.11
C GLN A 299 -9.13 23.35 11.11
N GLN A 300 -9.21 22.72 9.94
CA GLN A 300 -9.10 21.27 9.80
C GLN A 300 -7.73 20.75 10.26
N SER A 301 -6.66 21.47 9.90
CA SER A 301 -5.29 21.15 10.30
C SER A 301 -5.09 21.21 11.82
N VAL A 302 -5.62 22.23 12.50
CA VAL A 302 -5.55 22.33 13.96
C VAL A 302 -6.41 21.25 14.61
N ALA A 303 -7.63 21.00 14.10
CA ALA A 303 -8.53 19.98 14.61
C ALA A 303 -7.97 18.56 14.45
N PHE A 304 -7.20 18.30 13.39
CA PHE A 304 -6.54 17.03 13.14
C PHE A 304 -5.71 16.58 14.36
N TYR A 305 -4.91 17.46 14.97
CA TYR A 305 -4.07 17.13 16.13
C TYR A 305 -4.82 17.15 17.48
N GLN A 306 -6.07 17.62 17.54
CA GLN A 306 -6.87 17.72 18.76
C GLN A 306 -7.64 16.42 19.03
N ILE A 307 -6.93 15.43 19.59
CA ILE A 307 -7.46 14.08 19.84
C ILE A 307 -8.30 13.95 21.12
N ASP A 308 -8.25 14.94 22.03
CA ASP A 308 -8.94 14.91 23.33
C ASP A 308 -10.41 15.36 23.26
N THR A 309 -10.83 15.95 22.13
CA THR A 309 -12.22 16.39 21.94
C THR A 309 -13.13 15.23 21.54
N PRO A 310 -14.18 14.88 22.31
CA PRO A 310 -15.04 13.71 22.08
C PRO A 310 -15.86 13.69 20.77
N ASN A 311 -15.68 14.65 19.86
CA ASN A 311 -16.59 14.85 18.72
C ASN A 311 -16.02 14.42 17.35
N ALA A 312 -14.94 13.67 17.30
CA ALA A 312 -14.45 13.08 16.05
C ALA A 312 -14.84 11.60 15.89
N VAL A 313 -15.93 11.13 16.54
CA VAL A 313 -16.65 9.99 15.98
C VAL A 313 -17.47 10.56 14.84
N CYS A 314 -17.03 10.26 13.62
CA CYS A 314 -17.64 10.71 12.38
C CYS A 314 -19.17 10.63 12.45
N VAL A 315 -19.82 11.75 12.13
CA VAL A 315 -21.20 11.73 11.66
C VAL A 315 -21.19 10.76 10.46
N PRO A 316 -21.99 9.67 10.49
CA PRO A 316 -22.08 8.78 9.35
C PRO A 316 -22.48 9.61 8.14
N THR A 317 -21.57 9.75 7.17
CA THR A 317 -21.92 10.25 5.85
C THR A 317 -23.08 9.38 5.34
N ALA A 318 -24.14 10.05 4.86
CA ALA A 318 -25.41 9.51 4.36
C ALA A 318 -25.43 7.98 4.17
N LYS A 319 -26.27 7.27 4.95
CA LYS A 319 -26.46 5.80 4.99
C LYS A 319 -25.98 5.08 3.72
N ASP A 320 -24.67 4.81 3.62
CA ASP A 320 -24.09 4.04 2.53
C ASP A 320 -24.64 2.61 2.62
N PRO A 321 -25.49 2.16 1.69
CA PRO A 321 -26.15 0.86 1.76
C PRO A 321 -25.14 -0.30 1.64
N PHE A 322 -23.92 -0.01 1.17
CA PHE A 322 -22.84 -0.97 0.97
C PHE A 322 -21.77 -0.89 2.06
N SER A 323 -21.94 -0.07 3.10
CA SER A 323 -20.97 0.10 4.19
C SER A 323 -20.56 -1.20 4.89
N TYR A 324 -21.44 -2.21 4.93
CA TYR A 324 -21.13 -3.55 5.44
C TYR A 324 -19.95 -4.20 4.69
N LEU A 325 -19.75 -3.89 3.40
CA LEU A 325 -18.62 -4.39 2.62
C LEU A 325 -17.28 -3.86 3.14
N LEU A 326 -17.25 -2.64 3.69
CA LEU A 326 -16.03 -2.08 4.27
C LEU A 326 -15.62 -2.87 5.53
N GLN A 327 -16.61 -3.25 6.36
CA GLN A 327 -16.40 -4.11 7.53
C GLN A 327 -15.96 -5.53 7.14
N MET A 328 -16.43 -6.03 6.00
CA MET A 328 -16.00 -7.31 5.42
C MET A 328 -14.69 -7.20 4.61
N GLU A 329 -14.06 -6.02 4.58
CA GLU A 329 -12.84 -5.71 3.85
C GLU A 329 -12.93 -5.88 2.32
N GLN A 330 -14.13 -5.71 1.76
CA GLN A 330 -14.47 -5.86 0.36
C GLN A 330 -14.44 -4.51 -0.38
N PHE A 331 -13.33 -3.79 -0.25
CA PHE A 331 -13.16 -2.43 -0.79
C PHE A 331 -13.37 -2.32 -2.28
N PHE A 332 -12.90 -3.30 -3.05
CA PHE A 332 -13.10 -3.28 -4.50
C PHE A 332 -14.57 -3.41 -4.87
N VAL A 333 -15.30 -4.31 -4.20
CA VAL A 333 -16.74 -4.49 -4.44
C VAL A 333 -17.50 -3.23 -4.04
N HIS A 334 -17.18 -2.67 -2.88
CA HIS A 334 -17.71 -1.38 -2.42
C HIS A 334 -17.45 -0.26 -3.43
N THR A 335 -16.22 -0.16 -3.96
CA THR A 335 -15.82 0.84 -4.97
C THR A 335 -16.67 0.71 -6.23
N VAL A 336 -16.86 -0.52 -6.73
CA VAL A 336 -17.68 -0.80 -7.93
C VAL A 336 -19.16 -0.46 -7.68
N LEU A 337 -19.73 -0.83 -6.53
CA LEU A 337 -21.13 -0.58 -6.20
C LEU A 337 -21.44 0.89 -5.87
N THR A 338 -20.47 1.64 -5.32
CA THR A 338 -20.61 3.08 -5.07
C THR A 338 -20.24 3.95 -6.28
N GLY A 339 -19.56 3.38 -7.28
CA GLY A 339 -19.17 4.10 -8.50
C GLY A 339 -17.92 4.95 -8.30
N ALA A 340 -17.15 4.68 -7.24
CA ALA A 340 -15.86 5.33 -7.03
C ALA A 340 -14.83 4.82 -8.06
N PRO A 341 -13.88 5.67 -8.50
CA PRO A 341 -12.88 5.24 -9.47
C PRO A 341 -11.86 4.29 -8.84
N PHE A 342 -11.44 3.28 -9.61
CA PHE A 342 -10.47 2.29 -9.18
C PHE A 342 -9.11 2.45 -9.89
N ASN A 343 -8.00 2.38 -9.15
CA ASN A 343 -6.66 2.57 -9.70
C ASN A 343 -6.11 1.32 -10.41
N CYS A 344 -5.82 1.45 -11.70
CA CYS A 344 -5.31 0.40 -12.57
C CYS A 344 -3.92 0.75 -13.15
N THR A 345 -3.00 1.27 -12.33
CA THR A 345 -1.63 1.58 -12.78
C THR A 345 -0.65 0.43 -12.57
N LEU A 346 0.37 0.34 -13.42
CA LEU A 346 1.44 -0.64 -13.34
C LEU A 346 2.79 0.08 -13.24
N LEU A 347 3.60 -0.32 -12.26
CA LEU A 347 4.97 0.13 -12.16
C LEU A 347 5.88 -0.65 -13.12
N PHE A 348 6.94 -0.01 -13.63
CA PHE A 348 7.91 -0.61 -14.54
C PHE A 348 7.33 -1.19 -15.85
N PHE A 349 6.19 -0.67 -16.31
CA PHE A 349 5.69 -0.92 -17.65
C PHE A 349 6.15 0.17 -18.61
N ASP A 350 6.84 -0.20 -19.68
CA ASP A 350 7.40 0.74 -20.66
C ASP A 350 6.40 0.95 -21.82
N TYR A 351 5.56 1.99 -21.74
CA TYR A 351 4.60 2.31 -22.81
C TYR A 351 5.27 2.84 -24.09
N ARG A 352 6.60 3.01 -24.12
CA ARG A 352 7.35 3.31 -25.36
C ARG A 352 7.63 2.04 -26.18
N SER A 353 7.51 0.87 -25.55
CA SER A 353 7.78 -0.42 -26.15
C SER A 353 6.48 -1.18 -26.45
N THR A 354 6.48 -1.94 -27.54
CA THR A 354 5.38 -2.86 -27.90
C THR A 354 5.64 -4.29 -27.40
N GLU A 355 6.73 -4.52 -26.64
CA GLU A 355 7.20 -5.85 -26.21
C GLU A 355 6.14 -6.70 -25.50
N PHE A 356 5.25 -6.08 -24.72
CA PHE A 356 4.19 -6.75 -23.96
C PHE A 356 2.78 -6.32 -24.41
N GLY A 357 2.67 -5.64 -25.56
CA GLY A 357 1.44 -4.97 -25.97
C GLY A 357 1.07 -3.85 -24.99
N ASN A 358 -0.23 -3.71 -24.70
CA ASN A 358 -0.75 -2.69 -23.78
C ASN A 358 -1.28 -3.32 -22.48
N TYR A 359 -0.79 -2.86 -21.33
CA TYR A 359 -1.26 -3.37 -20.04
C TYR A 359 -2.77 -3.18 -19.82
N PHE A 360 -3.33 -2.05 -20.26
CA PHE A 360 -4.76 -1.80 -20.09
C PHE A 360 -5.60 -2.79 -20.92
N GLU A 361 -5.20 -3.08 -22.16
CA GLU A 361 -5.89 -4.07 -23.02
C GLU A 361 -5.87 -5.48 -22.41
N ILE A 362 -4.79 -5.85 -21.70
CA ILE A 362 -4.69 -7.14 -21.01
C ILE A 362 -5.74 -7.25 -19.89
N ILE A 363 -6.02 -6.18 -19.16
CA ILE A 363 -6.88 -6.21 -17.96
C ILE A 363 -8.30 -5.70 -18.18
N GLU A 364 -8.55 -4.90 -19.21
CA GLU A 364 -9.85 -4.25 -19.44
C GLU A 364 -11.00 -5.26 -19.54
N PRO A 365 -10.88 -6.37 -20.30
CA PRO A 365 -11.95 -7.38 -20.34
C PRO A 365 -12.19 -8.03 -18.97
N MET A 366 -11.16 -8.19 -18.15
CA MET A 366 -11.32 -8.71 -16.79
C MET A 366 -12.15 -7.73 -15.94
N ILE A 367 -11.86 -6.42 -16.04
CA ILE A 367 -12.58 -5.34 -15.35
C ILE A 367 -14.04 -5.29 -15.82
N ALA A 368 -14.28 -5.33 -17.13
CA ALA A 368 -15.61 -5.32 -17.70
C ALA A 368 -16.46 -6.51 -17.21
N ARG A 369 -15.88 -7.72 -17.19
CA ARG A 369 -16.55 -8.95 -16.77
C ARG A 369 -16.82 -8.99 -15.26
N ILE A 370 -15.83 -8.69 -14.41
CA ILE A 370 -16.08 -8.65 -12.97
C ILE A 370 -17.08 -7.54 -12.61
N GLY A 371 -17.07 -6.42 -13.33
CA GLY A 371 -18.09 -5.40 -13.22
C GLY A 371 -19.49 -5.90 -13.51
N GLY A 372 -19.67 -6.69 -14.57
CA GLY A 372 -20.98 -7.24 -14.91
C GLY A 372 -21.47 -8.29 -13.93
N ILE A 373 -20.57 -9.01 -13.24
CA ILE A 373 -20.94 -9.88 -12.11
C ILE A 373 -21.43 -9.05 -10.93
N LEU A 374 -20.65 -8.06 -10.50
CA LEU A 374 -20.95 -7.27 -9.29
C LEU A 374 -22.16 -6.36 -9.48
N LEU A 375 -22.36 -5.81 -10.68
CA LEU A 375 -23.49 -4.97 -11.02
C LEU A 375 -24.69 -5.76 -11.57
N TYR A 376 -24.64 -7.09 -11.63
CA TYR A 376 -25.70 -7.89 -12.27
C TYR A 376 -27.10 -7.56 -11.73
N HIS A 377 -27.22 -7.48 -10.40
CA HIS A 377 -28.47 -7.16 -9.69
C HIS A 377 -28.76 -5.64 -9.59
N HIS A 378 -27.83 -4.80 -10.05
CA HIS A 378 -27.92 -3.34 -10.11
C HIS A 378 -27.81 -2.80 -11.56
N ARG A 379 -28.03 -3.66 -12.57
CA ARG A 379 -27.78 -3.34 -13.99
C ARG A 379 -28.66 -2.24 -14.56
N GLN A 380 -29.77 -1.92 -13.90
CA GLN A 380 -30.63 -0.78 -14.26
C GLN A 380 -30.08 0.54 -13.72
N GLU A 381 -29.27 0.50 -12.65
CA GLU A 381 -28.69 1.68 -12.01
C GLU A 381 -27.32 2.03 -12.63
N ARG A 382 -26.51 1.02 -12.97
CA ARG A 382 -25.16 1.22 -13.50
C ARG A 382 -24.72 0.09 -14.43
N GLN A 383 -24.06 0.47 -15.52
CA GLN A 383 -23.55 -0.43 -16.56
C GLN A 383 -22.08 -0.16 -16.93
N HIS A 384 -21.33 0.50 -16.05
CA HIS A 384 -19.93 0.82 -16.27
C HIS A 384 -19.13 0.90 -14.96
N ILE A 385 -17.80 0.82 -15.07
CA ILE A 385 -16.84 1.08 -13.99
C ILE A 385 -15.93 2.23 -14.43
N THR A 386 -15.60 3.15 -13.52
CA THR A 386 -14.57 4.17 -13.75
C THR A 386 -13.22 3.68 -13.22
N VAL A 387 -12.17 3.79 -14.03
CA VAL A 387 -10.81 3.38 -13.67
C VAL A 387 -9.80 4.49 -13.96
N ALA A 388 -8.79 4.63 -13.10
CA ALA A 388 -7.63 5.49 -13.37
C ALA A 388 -6.54 4.65 -14.04
N VAL A 389 -6.12 5.03 -15.24
CA VAL A 389 -5.21 4.26 -16.10
C VAL A 389 -4.27 5.17 -16.88
N LYS A 390 -3.20 4.58 -17.44
CA LYS A 390 -2.41 5.16 -18.52
C LYS A 390 -2.55 4.27 -19.74
N ARG A 391 -2.81 4.85 -20.90
CA ARG A 391 -3.07 4.12 -22.15
C ARG A 391 -1.86 4.08 -23.07
N ASN A 392 -1.02 5.11 -23.06
CA ASN A 392 0.19 5.17 -23.87
C ASN A 392 1.22 6.09 -23.22
N HIS A 393 2.40 6.20 -23.84
CA HIS A 393 3.49 7.02 -23.32
C HIS A 393 3.14 8.50 -23.32
N HIS A 394 2.53 9.00 -24.39
CA HIS A 394 2.31 10.42 -24.68
C HIS A 394 1.17 11.05 -23.88
N GLU A 395 0.21 10.26 -23.43
CA GLU A 395 -0.94 10.73 -22.66
C GLU A 395 -0.71 10.59 -21.15
N PRO A 396 -1.14 11.57 -20.35
CA PRO A 396 -1.12 11.44 -18.90
C PRO A 396 -2.08 10.35 -18.42
N HIS A 397 -1.91 9.92 -17.18
CA HIS A 397 -2.91 9.13 -16.49
C HIS A 397 -4.25 9.87 -16.48
N SER A 398 -5.32 9.15 -16.79
CA SER A 398 -6.67 9.69 -16.90
C SER A 398 -7.70 8.73 -16.35
N PHE A 399 -8.91 9.25 -16.10
CA PHE A 399 -10.05 8.43 -15.74
C PHE A 399 -10.77 7.97 -17.01
N VAL A 400 -11.04 6.67 -17.09
CA VAL A 400 -11.69 6.00 -18.21
C VAL A 400 -12.90 5.25 -17.70
N THR A 401 -13.99 5.29 -18.48
CA THR A 401 -15.19 4.50 -18.24
C THR A 401 -15.09 3.20 -19.04
N VAL A 402 -15.15 2.06 -18.33
CA VAL A 402 -15.18 0.72 -18.91
C VAL A 402 -16.62 0.21 -18.89
N PRO A 403 -17.26 -0.03 -20.04
CA PRO A 403 -18.59 -0.63 -20.08
C PRO A 403 -18.50 -2.06 -19.53
N VAL A 404 -19.46 -2.45 -18.68
CA VAL A 404 -19.46 -3.81 -18.12
C VAL A 404 -20.06 -4.80 -19.09
N ILE A 405 -19.56 -6.03 -19.06
CA ILE A 405 -20.09 -7.15 -19.83
C ILE A 405 -20.85 -8.03 -18.85
N PHE A 406 -22.15 -8.22 -19.05
CA PHE A 406 -22.95 -9.09 -18.19
C PHE A 406 -22.85 -10.55 -18.64
N PRO A 407 -22.71 -11.52 -17.71
CA PRO A 407 -22.72 -12.93 -18.07
C PRO A 407 -24.11 -13.35 -18.56
N THR A 408 -24.13 -14.10 -19.66
CA THR A 408 -25.36 -14.58 -20.32
C THR A 408 -25.67 -16.05 -20.00
N THR A 409 -24.64 -16.86 -19.74
CA THR A 409 -24.76 -18.31 -19.53
C THR A 409 -24.76 -18.71 -18.05
N ILE A 410 -24.30 -17.82 -17.17
CA ILE A 410 -24.20 -18.08 -15.72
C ILE A 410 -24.85 -16.92 -14.99
N THR A 411 -25.91 -17.20 -14.21
CA THR A 411 -26.53 -16.18 -13.35
C THR A 411 -25.67 -15.96 -12.10
N PRO A 412 -25.11 -14.75 -11.89
CA PRO A 412 -24.34 -14.44 -10.69
C PRO A 412 -25.22 -14.44 -9.43
N PRO A 413 -24.77 -15.05 -8.33
CA PRO A 413 -25.39 -14.85 -7.03
C PRO A 413 -25.36 -13.36 -6.62
N PRO A 414 -26.32 -12.90 -5.79
CA PRO A 414 -26.22 -11.60 -5.14
C PRO A 414 -24.87 -11.40 -4.43
N VAL A 415 -24.37 -10.15 -4.40
CA VAL A 415 -23.09 -9.83 -3.74
C VAL A 415 -23.06 -10.29 -2.28
N LYS A 416 -24.19 -10.18 -1.56
CA LYS A 416 -24.32 -10.64 -0.18
C LYS A 416 -24.04 -12.15 -0.05
N ASP A 417 -24.48 -12.95 -1.02
CA ASP A 417 -24.32 -14.40 -1.02
C ASP A 417 -22.90 -14.79 -1.44
N LEU A 418 -22.32 -14.08 -2.42
CA LEU A 418 -20.91 -14.25 -2.80
C LEU A 418 -19.99 -14.05 -1.59
N MET A 419 -20.31 -13.07 -0.75
CA MET A 419 -19.52 -12.68 0.43
C MET A 419 -19.88 -13.43 1.72
N SER A 420 -20.90 -14.29 1.70
CA SER A 420 -21.36 -14.99 2.90
C SER A 420 -20.26 -15.85 3.51
N LYS A 421 -20.13 -15.78 4.83
CA LYS A 421 -19.23 -16.63 5.63
C LYS A 421 -19.90 -17.93 6.08
N GLU A 422 -21.18 -18.14 5.75
CA GLU A 422 -21.89 -19.37 6.10
C GLU A 422 -21.30 -20.55 5.33
N THR A 423 -20.77 -21.54 6.06
CA THR A 423 -20.04 -22.67 5.48
C THR A 423 -20.86 -23.43 4.45
N ASN A 424 -22.15 -23.70 4.72
CA ASN A 424 -23.03 -24.42 3.81
C ASN A 424 -23.22 -23.67 2.47
N LEU A 425 -23.46 -22.36 2.54
CA LEU A 425 -23.65 -21.54 1.35
C LEU A 425 -22.33 -21.37 0.57
N SER A 426 -21.22 -21.17 1.27
CA SER A 426 -19.89 -21.04 0.67
C SER A 426 -19.49 -22.29 -0.11
N THR A 427 -19.70 -23.49 0.47
CA THR A 427 -19.41 -24.76 -0.20
C THR A 427 -20.33 -24.98 -1.41
N THR A 428 -21.62 -24.71 -1.25
CA THR A 428 -22.61 -24.87 -2.35
C THR A 428 -22.32 -23.92 -3.52
N LEU A 429 -21.81 -22.72 -3.24
CA LEU A 429 -21.49 -21.73 -4.27
C LEU A 429 -20.08 -21.89 -4.85
N LEU A 430 -19.20 -22.72 -4.29
CA LEU A 430 -17.80 -22.80 -4.72
C LEU A 430 -17.67 -23.10 -6.22
N GLN A 431 -18.39 -24.11 -6.72
CA GLN A 431 -18.35 -24.47 -8.13
C GLN A 431 -18.79 -23.30 -9.03
N ARG A 432 -19.86 -22.59 -8.63
CA ARG A 432 -20.34 -21.41 -9.35
C ARG A 432 -19.35 -20.25 -9.30
N LYS A 433 -18.69 -20.01 -8.16
CA LYS A 433 -17.63 -19.01 -8.02
C LYS A 433 -16.44 -19.32 -8.94
N LEU A 434 -16.05 -20.59 -9.07
CA LEU A 434 -15.00 -21.01 -9.99
C LEU A 434 -15.40 -20.86 -11.46
N GLN A 435 -16.65 -21.17 -11.82
CA GLN A 435 -17.18 -20.91 -13.17
C GLN A 435 -17.16 -19.41 -13.51
N LEU A 436 -17.54 -18.55 -12.56
CA LEU A 436 -17.48 -17.10 -12.72
C LEU A 436 -16.03 -16.60 -12.85
N LEU A 437 -15.08 -17.13 -12.06
CA LEU A 437 -13.66 -16.79 -12.16
C LEU A 437 -13.11 -17.16 -13.55
N ARG A 438 -13.43 -18.36 -14.04
CA ARG A 438 -13.07 -18.81 -15.40
C ARG A 438 -13.61 -17.85 -16.44
N TRP A 439 -14.89 -17.53 -16.35
CA TRP A 439 -15.55 -16.62 -17.27
C TRP A 439 -14.92 -15.22 -17.25
N VAL A 440 -14.49 -14.70 -16.09
CA VAL A 440 -13.74 -13.43 -16.04
C VAL A 440 -12.40 -13.52 -16.78
N CYS A 441 -11.75 -14.69 -16.79
CA CYS A 441 -10.46 -14.89 -17.47
C CYS A 441 -10.59 -14.86 -19.01
N SER A 442 -11.43 -15.73 -19.56
CA SER A 442 -11.67 -15.86 -21.01
C SER A 442 -12.88 -16.77 -21.30
N ASP A 443 -13.52 -16.57 -22.45
CA ASP A 443 -14.55 -17.49 -22.96
C ASP A 443 -13.93 -18.75 -23.59
N ASP A 444 -12.67 -18.65 -24.02
CA ASP A 444 -11.93 -19.73 -24.70
C ASP A 444 -11.33 -20.77 -23.73
N LEU A 445 -11.43 -20.54 -22.41
CA LEU A 445 -10.95 -21.50 -21.42
C LEU A 445 -11.97 -22.65 -21.30
N LYS A 446 -11.59 -23.83 -21.81
CA LYS A 446 -12.43 -25.05 -21.82
C LYS A 446 -12.61 -25.65 -20.40
N GLU A 447 -13.30 -26.78 -20.34
CA GLU A 447 -14.08 -27.38 -19.24
C GLU A 447 -13.60 -27.20 -17.77
N LEU A 448 -14.56 -27.15 -16.83
CA LEU A 448 -14.30 -26.95 -15.39
C LEU A 448 -13.49 -28.10 -14.76
N GLU A 449 -13.55 -29.29 -15.35
CA GLU A 449 -12.82 -30.48 -14.90
C GLU A 449 -11.30 -30.27 -14.95
N GLU A 450 -10.81 -29.58 -15.97
CA GLU A 450 -9.40 -29.20 -16.07
C GLU A 450 -8.98 -28.27 -14.92
N LEU A 451 -9.85 -27.32 -14.54
CA LEU A 451 -9.59 -26.42 -13.41
C LEU A 451 -9.66 -27.11 -12.06
N SER A 452 -10.53 -28.12 -11.92
CA SER A 452 -10.67 -28.89 -10.68
C SER A 452 -9.44 -29.76 -10.36
N SER A 453 -8.64 -30.10 -11.38
CA SER A 453 -7.38 -30.84 -11.24
C SER A 453 -6.21 -29.98 -10.77
N ILE A 454 -6.36 -28.65 -10.81
CA ILE A 454 -5.31 -27.69 -10.46
C ILE A 454 -5.32 -27.44 -8.95
N PRO A 455 -4.16 -27.52 -8.27
CA PRO A 455 -4.05 -27.12 -6.88
C PRO A 455 -4.60 -25.69 -6.67
N PRO A 456 -5.47 -25.44 -5.66
CA PRO A 456 -6.05 -24.12 -5.41
C PRO A 456 -5.02 -22.99 -5.38
N SER A 457 -3.84 -23.27 -4.82
CA SER A 457 -2.74 -22.33 -4.68
C SER A 457 -2.06 -21.93 -6.01
N LEU A 458 -2.22 -22.73 -7.07
CA LEU A 458 -1.64 -22.48 -8.40
C LEU A 458 -2.67 -22.00 -9.43
N LEU A 459 -3.97 -22.07 -9.10
CA LEU A 459 -5.05 -21.70 -10.03
C LEU A 459 -4.88 -20.29 -10.60
N LEU A 460 -4.67 -19.29 -9.73
CA LEU A 460 -4.51 -17.90 -10.18
C LEU A 460 -3.25 -17.73 -11.04
N THR A 461 -2.16 -18.42 -10.72
CA THR A 461 -0.94 -18.41 -11.54
C THR A 461 -1.24 -18.88 -12.96
N LEU A 462 -1.95 -20.00 -13.12
CA LEU A 462 -2.26 -20.52 -14.45
C LEU A 462 -3.20 -19.60 -15.22
N LEU A 463 -4.20 -18.99 -14.57
CA LEU A 463 -5.06 -17.99 -15.22
C LEU A 463 -4.27 -16.75 -15.69
N VAL A 464 -3.30 -16.29 -14.88
CA VAL A 464 -2.39 -15.19 -15.26
C VAL A 464 -1.57 -15.58 -16.49
N LEU A 465 -0.94 -16.75 -16.46
CA LEU A 465 -0.10 -17.22 -17.57
C LEU A 465 -0.92 -17.41 -18.85
N TYR A 466 -2.13 -17.95 -18.74
CA TYR A 466 -3.05 -18.09 -19.87
C TYR A 466 -3.39 -16.72 -20.46
N ARG A 467 -3.77 -15.76 -19.61
CA ARG A 467 -4.12 -14.41 -20.02
C ARG A 467 -2.96 -13.70 -20.70
N LEU A 468 -1.77 -13.73 -20.12
CA LEU A 468 -0.57 -13.15 -20.72
C LEU A 468 -0.21 -13.81 -22.06
N ARG A 469 -0.42 -15.12 -22.17
CA ARG A 469 -0.16 -15.87 -23.41
C ARG A 469 -1.17 -15.52 -24.51
N GLN A 470 -2.45 -15.39 -24.18
CA GLN A 470 -3.52 -14.99 -25.11
C GLN A 470 -3.23 -13.64 -25.77
N TYR A 471 -2.60 -12.71 -25.05
CA TYR A 471 -2.24 -11.39 -25.53
C TYR A 471 -0.82 -11.31 -26.13
N GLY A 472 -0.14 -12.45 -26.29
CA GLY A 472 1.22 -12.50 -26.85
C GLY A 472 2.31 -11.85 -25.99
N ALA A 473 2.03 -11.50 -24.73
CA ALA A 473 2.98 -10.84 -23.84
C ALA A 473 4.12 -11.78 -23.40
N ILE A 474 3.87 -13.10 -23.40
CA ILE A 474 4.85 -14.11 -22.98
C ILE A 474 5.03 -15.24 -23.99
N ASN A 475 6.25 -15.76 -24.01
CA ASN A 475 6.68 -16.93 -24.75
C ASN A 475 6.39 -18.21 -23.98
N MET A 476 6.35 -19.34 -24.69
CA MET A 476 6.01 -20.63 -24.08
C MET A 476 7.03 -21.10 -23.03
N PHE A 477 8.31 -20.80 -23.22
CA PHE A 477 9.32 -21.14 -22.20
C PHE A 477 9.15 -20.28 -20.93
N GLU A 478 8.71 -19.03 -21.07
CA GLU A 478 8.44 -18.12 -19.94
C GLU A 478 7.24 -18.60 -19.13
N VAL A 479 6.22 -19.13 -19.80
CA VAL A 479 5.08 -19.82 -19.14
C VAL A 479 5.59 -20.94 -18.25
N ASN A 480 6.39 -21.87 -18.78
CA ASN A 480 6.92 -22.99 -18.01
C ASN A 480 7.83 -22.52 -16.86
N LEU A 481 8.66 -21.51 -17.09
CA LEU A 481 9.58 -20.98 -16.09
C LEU A 481 8.83 -20.30 -14.93
N LEU A 482 7.86 -19.43 -15.22
CA LEU A 482 7.06 -18.77 -14.19
C LEU A 482 6.22 -19.78 -13.41
N LEU A 483 5.67 -20.79 -14.07
CA LEU A 483 4.96 -21.89 -13.42
C LEU A 483 5.87 -22.70 -12.49
N LEU A 484 7.10 -23.01 -12.92
CA LEU A 484 8.09 -23.70 -12.10
C LEU A 484 8.43 -22.89 -10.84
N ILE A 485 8.69 -21.59 -10.99
CA ILE A 485 9.00 -20.71 -9.85
C ILE A 485 7.80 -20.64 -8.90
N ALA A 486 6.58 -20.50 -9.44
CA ALA A 486 5.38 -20.47 -8.64
C ALA A 486 5.18 -21.76 -7.82
N HIS A 487 5.38 -22.92 -8.45
CA HIS A 487 5.35 -24.21 -7.75
C HIS A 487 6.40 -24.29 -6.65
N GLN A 488 7.66 -23.95 -6.96
CA GLN A 488 8.77 -24.00 -6.01
C GLN A 488 8.58 -23.04 -4.83
N ASP A 489 8.05 -21.84 -5.06
CA ASP A 489 7.78 -20.85 -4.01
C ASP A 489 6.64 -21.30 -3.11
N THR A 490 5.56 -21.80 -3.71
CA THR A 490 4.38 -22.31 -2.99
C THR A 490 4.73 -23.53 -2.11
N MET A 491 5.59 -24.42 -2.62
CA MET A 491 5.99 -25.67 -1.95
C MET A 491 7.24 -25.54 -1.05
N ASP A 492 7.76 -24.32 -0.84
CA ASP A 492 8.97 -24.08 -0.04
C ASP A 492 10.23 -24.84 -0.49
N LEU A 493 10.43 -24.99 -1.81
CA LEU A 493 11.51 -25.79 -2.36
C LEU A 493 12.85 -25.04 -2.47
N PHE A 494 12.90 -23.78 -2.02
CA PHE A 494 14.12 -22.98 -1.98
C PHE A 494 14.06 -21.91 -0.90
N ASP A 495 15.22 -21.37 -0.53
CA ASP A 495 15.35 -20.26 0.40
C ASP A 495 15.59 -18.95 -0.37
N PRO A 496 14.62 -18.02 -0.41
CA PRO A 496 14.77 -16.71 -1.04
C PRO A 496 15.98 -15.92 -0.55
N ALA A 497 16.41 -16.09 0.71
CA ALA A 497 17.55 -15.36 1.26
C ALA A 497 18.90 -15.80 0.66
N LYS A 498 18.94 -16.96 0.00
CA LYS A 498 20.15 -17.53 -0.63
C LYS A 498 20.24 -17.30 -2.13
N GLU A 499 19.22 -16.70 -2.73
CA GLU A 499 19.23 -16.39 -4.17
C GLU A 499 20.26 -15.28 -4.48
N PRO A 500 21.20 -15.51 -5.43
CA PRO A 500 22.22 -14.53 -5.76
C PRO A 500 21.64 -13.38 -6.59
N TYR A 501 22.15 -12.16 -6.35
CA TYR A 501 21.81 -11.01 -7.18
C TYR A 501 22.45 -11.12 -8.57
N PRO A 502 21.71 -10.81 -9.64
CA PRO A 502 22.30 -10.65 -10.96
C PRO A 502 23.20 -9.40 -10.99
N HIS A 503 24.35 -9.47 -11.65
CA HIS A 503 25.22 -8.30 -11.81
C HIS A 503 24.59 -7.22 -12.71
N ILE A 504 23.89 -7.65 -13.77
CA ILE A 504 23.17 -6.79 -14.72
C ILE A 504 21.75 -7.34 -14.85
N LEU A 505 20.75 -6.45 -14.81
CA LEU A 505 19.37 -6.82 -15.04
C LEU A 505 19.09 -7.04 -16.52
N ASN A 506 18.37 -8.12 -16.82
CA ASN A 506 17.74 -8.27 -18.12
C ASN A 506 16.46 -7.43 -18.14
N SER A 507 16.37 -6.48 -19.08
CA SER A 507 15.26 -5.52 -19.17
C SER A 507 13.90 -6.21 -19.36
N ARG A 508 13.82 -7.21 -20.24
CA ARG A 508 12.61 -8.02 -20.47
C ARG A 508 12.16 -8.72 -19.19
N VAL A 509 13.10 -9.37 -18.50
CA VAL A 509 12.81 -10.12 -17.26
C VAL A 509 12.29 -9.20 -16.17
N CYS A 510 12.93 -8.03 -15.98
CA CYS A 510 12.51 -7.04 -15.01
C CYS A 510 11.06 -6.61 -15.26
N ARG A 511 10.75 -6.14 -16.47
CA ARG A 511 9.40 -5.68 -16.86
C ARG A 511 8.35 -6.79 -16.76
N LEU A 512 8.69 -8.00 -17.23
CA LEU A 512 7.79 -9.15 -17.19
C LEU A 512 7.47 -9.56 -15.74
N GLY A 513 8.44 -9.51 -14.83
CA GLY A 513 8.23 -9.78 -13.42
C GLY A 513 7.17 -8.87 -12.79
N PHE A 514 7.23 -7.57 -13.08
CA PHE A 514 6.22 -6.60 -12.60
C PHE A 514 4.86 -6.80 -13.27
N LEU A 515 4.83 -7.06 -14.58
CA LEU A 515 3.60 -7.35 -15.32
C LEU A 515 2.90 -8.59 -14.75
N PHE A 516 3.61 -9.69 -14.55
CA PHE A 516 3.09 -10.93 -13.96
C PHE A 516 2.45 -10.67 -12.59
N GLN A 517 3.18 -10.04 -11.67
CA GLN A 517 2.68 -9.74 -10.32
C GLN A 517 1.44 -8.84 -10.35
N LYS A 518 1.39 -7.87 -11.26
CA LYS A 518 0.26 -6.96 -11.35
C LYS A 518 -0.98 -7.64 -11.89
N VAL A 519 -0.85 -8.44 -12.95
CA VAL A 519 -1.97 -9.23 -13.49
C VAL A 519 -2.42 -10.28 -12.47
N TYR A 520 -1.50 -10.91 -11.75
CA TYR A 520 -1.82 -11.78 -10.61
C TYR A 520 -2.66 -11.04 -9.57
N ASN A 521 -2.27 -9.82 -9.19
CA ASN A 521 -3.04 -9.02 -8.24
C ASN A 521 -4.42 -8.60 -8.76
N GLN A 522 -4.63 -8.50 -10.08
CA GLN A 522 -5.97 -8.35 -10.65
C GLN A 522 -6.80 -9.61 -10.43
N PHE A 523 -6.25 -10.79 -10.74
CA PHE A 523 -6.93 -12.07 -10.50
C PHE A 523 -7.20 -12.32 -9.01
N LEU A 524 -6.26 -12.00 -8.13
CA LEU A 524 -6.44 -12.08 -6.67
C LEU A 524 -7.60 -11.19 -6.21
N ARG A 525 -7.73 -10.00 -6.79
CA ARG A 525 -8.85 -9.09 -6.51
C ARG A 525 -10.18 -9.65 -7.02
N VAL A 526 -10.20 -10.21 -8.23
CA VAL A 526 -11.38 -10.90 -8.80
C VAL A 526 -11.78 -12.06 -7.89
N ALA A 527 -10.85 -12.93 -7.53
CA ALA A 527 -11.09 -14.06 -6.66
C ALA A 527 -11.65 -13.62 -5.29
N LYS A 528 -11.11 -12.54 -4.72
CA LYS A 528 -11.62 -11.95 -3.47
C LYS A 528 -13.04 -11.40 -3.64
N ALA A 529 -13.31 -10.74 -4.77
CA ALA A 529 -14.62 -10.17 -5.13
C ALA A 529 -15.68 -11.24 -5.48
N LEU A 530 -15.26 -12.47 -5.77
CA LEU A 530 -16.14 -13.63 -5.89
C LEU A 530 -16.31 -14.37 -4.56
N GLY A 531 -15.63 -13.94 -3.49
CA GLY A 531 -15.65 -14.58 -2.19
C GLY A 531 -15.07 -15.98 -2.21
N LEU A 532 -14.01 -16.22 -2.99
CA LEU A 532 -13.30 -17.50 -2.96
C LEU A 532 -12.57 -17.70 -1.61
N PRO A 533 -12.41 -18.95 -1.16
CA PRO A 533 -11.63 -19.28 0.04
C PRO A 533 -10.17 -18.80 -0.04
N GLU A 534 -9.49 -18.70 1.10
CA GLU A 534 -8.10 -18.22 1.16
C GLU A 534 -7.12 -19.13 0.41
N GLU A 535 -7.36 -20.44 0.34
CA GLU A 535 -6.49 -21.36 -0.41
C GLU A 535 -6.45 -21.09 -1.92
N TYR A 536 -7.49 -20.46 -2.47
CA TYR A 536 -7.55 -19.99 -3.87
C TYR A 536 -7.01 -18.57 -4.05
N ARG A 537 -6.55 -17.93 -2.97
CA ARG A 537 -6.10 -16.54 -2.96
C ARG A 537 -4.75 -16.36 -2.26
N PRO A 538 -3.74 -17.20 -2.56
CA PRO A 538 -2.41 -16.97 -2.00
C PRO A 538 -1.83 -15.67 -2.56
N SER A 539 -0.86 -15.10 -1.83
CA SER A 539 0.02 -14.08 -2.38
C SER A 539 0.70 -14.58 -3.66
N ALA A 540 1.09 -13.66 -4.56
CA ALA A 540 1.70 -14.04 -5.82
C ALA A 540 2.95 -14.89 -5.57
N PRO A 541 2.99 -16.15 -6.05
CA PRO A 541 4.11 -17.06 -5.81
C PRO A 541 5.23 -16.72 -6.78
N TYR A 542 6.01 -15.69 -6.46
CA TYR A 542 7.02 -15.10 -7.33
C TYR A 542 8.27 -14.67 -6.55
N ASP A 543 9.43 -15.01 -7.11
CA ASP A 543 10.73 -14.53 -6.67
C ASP A 543 11.52 -13.96 -7.85
N GLY A 544 11.79 -12.65 -7.77
CA GLY A 544 12.46 -11.90 -8.83
C GLY A 544 13.91 -12.29 -9.06
N LEU A 545 14.67 -12.58 -8.01
CA LEU A 545 16.08 -13.00 -8.15
C LEU A 545 16.15 -14.35 -8.85
N ARG A 546 15.34 -15.31 -8.38
CA ARG A 546 15.24 -16.62 -8.99
C ARG A 546 14.80 -16.55 -10.44
N PHE A 547 13.84 -15.67 -10.77
CA PHE A 547 13.41 -15.47 -12.16
C PHE A 547 14.54 -14.95 -13.04
N HIS A 548 15.30 -13.94 -12.61
CA HIS A 548 16.49 -13.47 -13.33
C HIS A 548 17.55 -14.56 -13.52
N ASN A 549 17.84 -15.33 -12.47
CA ASN A 549 18.85 -16.37 -12.50
C ASN A 549 18.45 -17.51 -13.45
N TYR A 550 17.22 -17.97 -13.38
CA TYR A 550 16.73 -19.08 -14.19
C TYR A 550 16.48 -18.66 -15.64
N TYR A 551 15.99 -17.45 -15.88
CA TYR A 551 15.79 -16.96 -17.24
C TYR A 551 17.10 -17.02 -18.05
N ARG A 552 18.22 -16.61 -17.45
CA ARG A 552 19.54 -16.72 -18.08
C ARG A 552 19.90 -18.17 -18.43
N LEU A 553 19.70 -19.11 -17.50
CA LEU A 553 19.96 -20.54 -17.72
C LEU A 553 19.08 -21.15 -18.82
N TRP A 554 17.82 -20.71 -18.87
CA TRP A 554 16.84 -21.20 -19.83
C TRP A 554 17.12 -20.68 -21.24
N THR A 555 17.53 -19.42 -21.35
CA THR A 555 17.94 -18.84 -22.64
C THR A 555 19.27 -19.37 -23.18
N SER A 556 20.16 -19.91 -22.32
CA SER A 556 21.42 -20.53 -22.74
C SER A 556 21.28 -22.01 -23.16
N LYS A 557 20.05 -22.53 -23.30
CA LYS A 557 19.70 -23.89 -23.76
C LYS A 557 20.17 -25.06 -22.87
N HIS A 558 20.40 -24.83 -21.58
CA HIS A 558 20.78 -25.89 -20.62
C HIS A 558 19.59 -26.49 -19.83
N ILE A 559 18.42 -26.64 -20.46
CA ILE A 559 17.24 -27.19 -19.78
C ILE A 559 17.12 -28.68 -20.09
N LYS A 560 17.19 -29.52 -19.06
CA LYS A 560 16.93 -30.96 -19.15
C LYS A 560 15.46 -31.23 -18.82
N GLN A 561 14.89 -32.31 -19.38
CA GLN A 561 13.47 -32.67 -19.21
C GLN A 561 13.06 -32.79 -17.72
N HIS A 562 13.93 -33.35 -16.87
CA HIS A 562 13.66 -33.45 -15.44
C HIS A 562 13.52 -32.11 -14.70
N HIS A 563 14.02 -31.01 -15.27
CA HIS A 563 13.82 -29.68 -14.67
C HIS A 563 12.34 -29.20 -14.77
N ILE A 564 11.55 -29.81 -15.65
CA ILE A 564 10.16 -29.41 -15.92
C ILE A 564 9.13 -30.53 -15.69
N GLU A 565 9.57 -31.72 -15.30
CA GLU A 565 8.70 -32.86 -14.99
C GLU A 565 7.74 -32.56 -13.82
N ILE A 566 8.22 -31.83 -12.81
CA ILE A 566 7.43 -31.49 -11.62
C ILE A 566 6.19 -30.63 -11.89
N ILE A 567 6.14 -29.96 -13.05
CA ILE A 567 5.00 -29.13 -13.47
C ILE A 567 4.25 -29.74 -14.66
N ALA A 568 4.58 -30.96 -15.10
CA ALA A 568 4.09 -31.54 -16.35
C ALA A 568 2.55 -31.53 -16.45
N ASP A 569 1.87 -31.82 -15.35
CA ASP A 569 0.41 -31.92 -15.29
C ASP A 569 -0.32 -30.59 -15.53
N TRP A 570 0.37 -29.46 -15.41
CA TRP A 570 -0.21 -28.12 -15.51
C TRP A 570 0.34 -27.29 -16.68
N ARG A 571 1.16 -27.89 -17.54
CA ARG A 571 1.71 -27.22 -18.72
C ARG A 571 0.62 -27.03 -19.78
N PHE A 572 0.65 -25.89 -20.47
CA PHE A 572 -0.27 -25.59 -21.57
C PHE A 572 -0.03 -26.47 -22.81
N ASN A 573 1.16 -27.06 -22.93
CA ASN A 573 1.52 -27.94 -24.03
C ASN A 573 1.54 -29.41 -23.57
N LYS A 574 0.37 -29.98 -23.26
CA LYS A 574 0.24 -31.44 -23.09
C LYS A 574 0.36 -32.22 -24.42
N GLN A 575 0.49 -31.52 -25.54
CA GLN A 575 0.69 -32.09 -26.87
C GLN A 575 1.79 -31.31 -27.61
N THR A 576 3.01 -31.82 -27.55
CA THR A 576 4.02 -31.76 -28.63
C THR A 576 4.94 -32.95 -28.49
#